data_AF-A0AAV1JME6-F1
#
_entry.id   AF-A0AAV1JME6-F1
#
_cell.length_a   1.000
_cell.length_b   1.000
_cell.length_c   1.000
_cell.angle_alpha   90.00
_cell.angle_beta   90.00
_cell.angle_gamma   90.00
#
_symmetry.space_group_name_H-M   'P 1'
#
loop_
_entity.id
_entity.type
_entity.pdbx_description
1 polymer ?
#
loop_
_entity_poly.entity_id
_entity_poly.type
_entity_poly.pdbx_seq_one_letter_code
_entity_poly.pdbx_strand_id
1 'polypeptide(L)'
;MSKSEILPQFSLSYDSKILHWDKIIIHRISTIEHKAQLSISDIKQRTEDFMDALYMGYARVFTDGSKTSHGSGCAFYDESADFGAKFRIKHPCIPIMGVELVAIMEAIHYIESTTHRKIVILTDSKSGLQHLIGCARGNSVGRNETYLIIKCIHRLIRNGVEVRLQWIPSHVGIMGNEIADSLAFEALKNGIPLDTTPHYSDHLSKVKMDNYIQFKSYFDDCSKSKGIWYKSIVNVPPRIPWFSSLNLTRKDLVICFRARTYHLPLNKFKFIMKKRDDPNCERCSRVEDFLHLVLECKINEQPRLELLSDSQCSARDFL
;
A
#
# COMPACT_ATOMS: atom_id res chain seq x y z
N MET A 1 10.06 31.46 1.72
CA MET A 1 8.96 30.98 0.85
C MET A 1 7.66 31.39 1.51
N SER A 2 6.90 32.29 0.89
CA SER A 2 5.58 32.70 1.41
C SER A 2 4.68 31.48 1.49
N LYS A 3 3.95 31.33 2.61
CA LYS A 3 2.88 30.34 2.72
C LYS A 3 1.95 30.56 1.53
N SER A 4 1.85 29.59 0.63
CA SER A 4 0.92 29.65 -0.48
C SER A 4 -0.49 29.85 0.09
N GLU A 5 -1.17 30.92 -0.33
CA GLU A 5 -2.57 31.13 0.00
C GLU A 5 -3.35 29.90 -0.46
N ILE A 6 -3.95 29.19 0.49
CA ILE A 6 -4.84 28.07 0.21
C ILE A 6 -6.03 28.66 -0.55
N LEU A 7 -6.22 28.25 -1.80
CA LEU A 7 -7.34 28.74 -2.62
C LEU A 7 -8.66 28.53 -1.84
N PRO A 8 -9.62 29.46 -1.88
CA PRO A 8 -10.85 29.40 -1.08
C PRO A 8 -11.62 28.08 -1.22
N GLN A 9 -11.56 27.44 -2.39
CA GLN A 9 -12.16 26.12 -2.66
C GLN A 9 -11.54 24.96 -1.85
N PHE A 10 -10.29 25.11 -1.41
CA PHE A 10 -9.57 24.20 -0.51
C PHE A 10 -9.53 24.71 0.94
N SER A 11 -10.06 25.91 1.19
CA SER A 11 -10.39 26.32 2.55
C SER A 11 -11.63 25.51 2.97
N LEU A 12 -11.39 24.33 3.52
CA LEU A 12 -12.35 23.74 4.45
C LEU A 12 -12.55 24.82 5.51
N SER A 13 -13.71 25.48 5.48
CA SER A 13 -14.02 26.54 6.43
C SER A 13 -13.74 26.04 7.85
N TYR A 14 -13.37 26.97 8.72
CA TYR A 14 -12.98 26.79 10.12
C TYR A 14 -13.75 25.67 10.88
N ASP A 15 -14.99 25.40 10.48
CA ASP A 15 -15.88 24.33 10.97
C ASP A 15 -15.37 22.90 10.78
N SER A 16 -14.50 22.59 9.81
CA SER A 16 -14.00 21.20 9.64
C SER A 16 -13.08 20.72 10.74
N LYS A 17 -12.54 21.64 11.54
CA LYS A 17 -11.79 21.32 12.75
C LYS A 17 -12.69 21.17 13.99
N ILE A 18 -13.97 21.51 13.88
CA ILE A 18 -14.95 21.45 14.98
C ILE A 18 -15.59 20.06 15.06
N LEU A 19 -15.71 19.36 13.93
CA LEU A 19 -16.25 17.99 13.92
C LEU A 19 -15.27 17.00 14.54
N HIS A 20 -15.78 16.19 15.48
CA HIS A 20 -15.08 15.02 16.01
C HIS A 20 -15.07 13.90 14.97
N TRP A 21 -14.18 13.99 13.97
CA TRP A 21 -14.08 13.03 12.87
C TRP A 21 -13.89 11.57 13.31
N ASP A 22 -13.28 11.33 14.48
CA ASP A 22 -13.16 10.00 15.09
C ASP A 22 -14.48 9.35 15.45
N LYS A 23 -15.50 10.15 15.70
CA LYS A 23 -16.86 9.66 15.94
C LYS A 23 -17.56 9.40 14.61
N ILE A 24 -17.24 10.17 13.57
CA ILE A 24 -17.91 10.08 12.26
C ILE A 24 -17.34 8.94 11.43
N ILE A 25 -16.01 8.80 11.37
CA ILE A 25 -15.29 7.84 10.53
C ILE A 25 -14.62 6.81 11.43
N ILE A 26 -15.18 5.61 11.48
CA ILE A 26 -14.76 4.52 12.35
C ILE A 26 -14.19 3.40 11.48
N HIS A 27 -12.87 3.24 11.51
CA HIS A 27 -12.16 2.27 10.66
C HIS A 27 -11.74 0.98 11.41
N ARG A 28 -12.41 0.68 12.53
CA ARG A 28 -12.15 -0.48 13.40
C ARG A 28 -13.45 -0.99 14.03
N ILE A 29 -13.42 -2.27 14.41
CA ILE A 29 -14.41 -2.90 15.27
C ILE A 29 -13.61 -3.61 16.36
N SER A 30 -13.76 -3.19 17.62
CA SER A 30 -12.93 -3.64 18.74
C SER A 30 -13.04 -5.15 18.98
N THR A 31 -14.20 -5.74 18.73
CA THR A 31 -14.49 -7.17 18.95
C THR A 31 -13.78 -8.11 17.97
N ILE A 32 -13.18 -7.58 16.90
CA ILE A 32 -12.53 -8.35 15.83
C ILE A 32 -11.12 -7.84 15.47
N GLU A 33 -10.41 -7.14 16.37
CA GLU A 33 -9.05 -6.67 16.08
C GLU A 33 -8.05 -7.81 15.84
N HIS A 34 -8.24 -8.96 16.49
CA HIS A 34 -7.43 -10.16 16.34
C HIS A 34 -8.07 -11.23 15.44
N LYS A 35 -8.45 -10.86 14.21
CA LYS A 35 -9.13 -11.75 13.24
C LYS A 35 -8.47 -13.10 13.02
N ALA A 36 -7.14 -13.17 13.07
CA ALA A 36 -6.38 -14.40 12.83
C ALA A 36 -6.69 -15.51 13.85
N GLN A 37 -7.33 -15.18 14.97
CA GLN A 37 -7.70 -16.10 16.04
C GLN A 37 -9.20 -16.47 16.02
N LEU A 38 -9.97 -15.93 15.07
CA LEU A 38 -11.43 -16.08 15.03
C LEU A 38 -11.86 -16.84 13.76
N SER A 39 -12.93 -17.63 13.88
CA SER A 39 -13.55 -18.24 12.70
C SER A 39 -14.30 -17.18 11.87
N ILE A 40 -14.56 -17.46 10.59
CA ILE A 40 -15.34 -16.56 9.72
C ILE A 40 -16.74 -16.33 10.31
N SER A 41 -17.38 -17.36 10.85
CA SER A 41 -18.68 -17.25 11.52
C SER A 41 -18.63 -16.37 12.77
N ASP A 42 -17.57 -16.45 13.57
CA ASP A 42 -17.41 -15.58 14.74
C ASP A 42 -17.21 -14.12 14.33
N ILE A 43 -16.43 -13.86 13.28
CA ILE A 43 -16.21 -12.50 12.77
C ILE A 43 -17.52 -11.93 12.25
N LYS A 44 -18.31 -12.72 11.52
CA LYS A 44 -19.64 -12.34 11.04
C LYS A 44 -20.54 -11.96 12.21
N GLN A 45 -20.77 -12.89 13.15
CA GLN A 45 -21.69 -12.69 14.28
C GLN A 45 -21.29 -11.45 15.10
N ARG A 46 -20.01 -11.32 15.46
CA ARG A 46 -19.52 -10.17 16.24
C ARG A 46 -19.67 -8.84 15.50
N THR A 47 -19.63 -8.87 14.17
CA THR A 47 -19.85 -7.66 13.36
C THR A 47 -21.33 -7.31 13.32
N GLU A 48 -22.21 -8.29 13.10
CA GLU A 48 -23.67 -8.10 13.12
C GLU A 48 -24.12 -7.57 14.50
N ASP A 49 -23.68 -8.20 15.59
CA ASP A 49 -23.97 -7.74 16.97
C ASP A 49 -23.50 -6.29 17.21
N PHE A 50 -22.31 -5.95 16.72
CA PHE A 50 -21.76 -4.59 16.82
C PHE A 50 -22.58 -3.58 16.03
N MET A 51 -22.99 -3.94 14.80
CA MET A 51 -23.81 -3.08 13.96
C MET A 51 -25.18 -2.87 14.57
N ASP A 52 -25.82 -3.93 15.07
CA ASP A 52 -27.14 -3.85 15.69
C ASP A 52 -27.12 -3.05 16.99
N ALA A 53 -26.05 -3.15 17.78
CA ALA A 53 -25.89 -2.38 19.01
C ALA A 53 -25.69 -0.87 18.78
N LEU A 54 -24.94 -0.48 17.75
CA LEU A 54 -24.57 0.94 17.52
C LEU A 54 -25.48 1.66 16.53
N TYR A 55 -26.00 0.92 15.55
CA TYR A 55 -26.70 1.50 14.40
C TYR A 55 -28.18 1.08 14.37
N MET A 56 -28.74 0.71 15.52
CA MET A 56 -30.19 0.54 15.67
C MET A 56 -30.93 1.80 15.23
N GLY A 57 -31.82 1.65 14.24
CA GLY A 57 -32.61 2.75 13.68
C GLY A 57 -31.85 3.66 12.69
N TYR A 58 -30.64 3.28 12.28
CA TYR A 58 -29.94 3.91 11.16
C TYR A 58 -30.30 3.21 9.85
N ALA A 59 -30.41 3.97 8.76
CA ALA A 59 -30.35 3.39 7.43
C ALA A 59 -28.93 2.87 7.17
N ARG A 60 -28.81 1.61 6.76
CA ARG A 60 -27.53 0.95 6.49
C ARG A 60 -27.29 0.94 4.98
N VAL A 61 -26.30 1.70 4.54
CA VAL A 61 -25.91 1.79 3.12
C VAL A 61 -24.54 1.15 2.97
N PHE A 62 -24.46 0.06 2.23
CA PHE A 62 -23.22 -0.67 1.95
C PHE A 62 -22.59 -0.12 0.68
N THR A 63 -21.26 -0.10 0.61
CA THR A 63 -20.51 0.36 -0.57
C THR A 63 -19.34 -0.56 -0.85
N ASP A 64 -19.08 -0.78 -2.14
CA ASP A 64 -17.95 -1.60 -2.58
C ASP A 64 -17.35 -1.11 -3.90
N GLY A 65 -16.07 -1.37 -4.09
CA GLY A 65 -15.32 -1.13 -5.32
C GLY A 65 -14.68 -2.40 -5.88
N SER A 66 -14.95 -2.71 -7.14
CA SER A 66 -14.30 -3.80 -7.86
C SER A 66 -13.28 -3.27 -8.88
N LYS A 67 -12.08 -3.85 -8.89
CA LYS A 67 -11.04 -3.56 -9.89
C LYS A 67 -10.47 -4.83 -10.51
N THR A 68 -10.48 -4.86 -11.85
CA THR A 68 -9.85 -5.91 -12.65
C THR A 68 -8.83 -5.30 -13.61
N SER A 69 -8.13 -6.15 -14.37
CA SER A 69 -7.26 -5.71 -15.47
C SER A 69 -8.02 -5.01 -16.61
N HIS A 70 -9.32 -5.25 -16.72
CA HIS A 70 -10.15 -4.77 -17.83
C HIS A 70 -10.99 -3.53 -17.48
N GLY A 71 -11.06 -3.15 -16.21
CA GLY A 71 -11.85 -2.00 -15.79
C GLY A 71 -12.03 -1.90 -14.28
N SER A 72 -12.83 -0.93 -13.88
CA SER A 72 -13.20 -0.72 -12.48
C SER A 72 -14.69 -0.39 -12.39
N GLY A 73 -15.32 -0.88 -11.32
CA GLY A 73 -16.73 -0.72 -11.04
C GLY A 73 -16.92 -0.40 -9.57
N CYS A 74 -17.92 0.38 -9.22
CA CYS A 74 -18.28 0.65 -7.84
C CYS A 74 -19.79 0.62 -7.68
N ALA A 75 -20.25 0.35 -6.47
CA ALA A 75 -21.67 0.30 -6.18
C ALA A 75 -21.97 0.71 -4.74
N PHE A 76 -23.25 1.01 -4.52
CA PHE A 76 -23.83 1.04 -3.19
C PHE A 76 -25.13 0.25 -3.14
N TYR A 77 -25.50 -0.18 -1.93
CA TYR A 77 -26.76 -0.86 -1.64
C TYR A 77 -27.36 -0.32 -0.33
N ASP A 78 -28.54 0.27 -0.41
CA ASP A 78 -29.36 0.64 0.74
C ASP A 78 -30.25 -0.55 1.12
N GLU A 79 -29.98 -1.12 2.28
CA GLU A 79 -30.70 -2.27 2.81
C GLU A 79 -32.13 -1.92 3.24
N SER A 80 -32.38 -0.68 3.70
CA SER A 80 -33.72 -0.27 4.15
C SER A 80 -34.68 -0.07 2.97
N ALA A 81 -34.15 0.36 1.82
CA ALA A 81 -34.91 0.56 0.60
C ALA A 81 -34.89 -0.64 -0.36
N ASP A 82 -34.08 -1.68 -0.06
CA ASP A 82 -33.71 -2.76 -0.98
C ASP A 82 -33.32 -2.23 -2.37
N PHE A 83 -32.48 -1.19 -2.38
CA PHE A 83 -32.13 -0.44 -3.57
C PHE A 83 -30.61 -0.33 -3.72
N GLY A 84 -30.09 -0.65 -4.89
CA GLY A 84 -28.68 -0.49 -5.20
C GLY A 84 -28.45 0.17 -6.56
N ALA A 85 -27.35 0.90 -6.68
CA ALA A 85 -26.88 1.47 -7.94
C ALA A 85 -25.43 1.07 -8.19
N LYS A 86 -25.10 0.88 -9.46
CA LYS A 86 -23.79 0.40 -9.92
C LYS A 86 -23.23 1.26 -11.04
N PHE A 87 -21.96 1.62 -10.92
CA PHE A 87 -21.29 2.61 -11.75
C PHE A 87 -19.99 2.06 -12.33
N ARG A 88 -19.77 2.30 -13.61
CA ARG A 88 -18.57 1.87 -14.33
C ARG A 88 -17.57 3.00 -14.43
N ILE A 89 -16.41 2.83 -13.82
CA ILE A 89 -15.29 3.77 -13.89
C ILE A 89 -14.49 3.51 -15.17
N LYS A 90 -14.44 4.50 -16.06
CA LYS A 90 -13.77 4.37 -17.36
C LYS A 90 -12.24 4.41 -17.26
N HIS A 91 -11.69 5.06 -16.24
CA HIS A 91 -10.26 5.35 -16.20
C HIS A 91 -9.44 4.20 -15.57
N PRO A 92 -8.57 3.51 -16.32
CA PRO A 92 -7.91 2.29 -15.85
C PRO A 92 -6.89 2.52 -14.73
N CYS A 93 -6.36 3.75 -14.62
CA CYS A 93 -5.29 4.06 -13.66
C CYS A 93 -5.78 4.30 -12.23
N ILE A 94 -7.10 4.45 -11.99
CA ILE A 94 -7.63 4.71 -10.65
C ILE A 94 -7.37 3.48 -9.77
N PRO A 95 -6.63 3.58 -8.65
CA PRO A 95 -6.35 2.45 -7.78
C PRO A 95 -7.61 1.98 -7.06
N ILE A 96 -7.60 0.75 -6.54
CA ILE A 96 -8.74 0.17 -5.81
C ILE A 96 -9.28 1.11 -4.73
N MET A 97 -8.43 1.67 -3.86
CA MET A 97 -8.86 2.65 -2.85
C MET A 97 -9.56 3.88 -3.45
N GLY A 98 -9.19 4.31 -4.66
CA GLY A 98 -9.89 5.39 -5.35
C GLY A 98 -11.28 4.98 -5.81
N VAL A 99 -11.44 3.75 -6.30
CA VAL A 99 -12.73 3.16 -6.67
C VAL A 99 -13.65 3.08 -5.45
N GLU A 100 -13.13 2.65 -4.30
CA GLU A 100 -13.85 2.62 -3.02
C GLU A 100 -14.34 4.00 -2.57
N LEU A 101 -13.51 5.03 -2.71
CA LEU A 101 -13.90 6.40 -2.39
C LEU A 101 -15.01 6.90 -3.32
N VAL A 102 -14.99 6.50 -4.60
CA VAL A 102 -16.08 6.81 -5.54
C VAL A 102 -17.37 6.08 -5.12
N ALA A 103 -17.29 4.83 -4.66
CA ALA A 103 -18.44 4.11 -4.12
C ALA A 103 -19.09 4.86 -2.95
N ILE A 104 -18.27 5.33 -2.00
CA ILE A 104 -18.70 6.16 -0.86
C ILE A 104 -19.31 7.47 -1.34
N MET A 105 -18.73 8.11 -2.36
CA MET A 105 -19.27 9.34 -2.93
C MET A 105 -20.68 9.14 -3.49
N GLU A 106 -20.88 8.10 -4.28
CA GLU A 106 -22.17 7.82 -4.90
C GLU A 106 -23.23 7.44 -3.86
N ALA A 107 -22.85 6.72 -2.80
CA ALA A 107 -23.72 6.51 -1.66
C ALA A 107 -24.12 7.83 -0.98
N ILE A 108 -23.19 8.76 -0.80
CA ILE A 108 -23.48 10.08 -0.23
C ILE A 108 -24.42 10.88 -1.13
N HIS A 109 -24.20 10.89 -2.45
CA HIS A 109 -25.10 11.55 -3.40
C HIS A 109 -26.52 10.98 -3.34
N TYR A 110 -26.65 9.66 -3.25
CA TYR A 110 -27.93 9.00 -3.03
C TYR A 110 -28.57 9.44 -1.71
N ILE A 111 -27.81 9.40 -0.61
CA ILE A 111 -28.26 9.80 0.73
C ILE A 111 -28.81 11.23 0.75
N GLU A 112 -28.19 12.18 0.03
CA GLU A 112 -28.67 13.55 -0.07
C GLU A 112 -30.06 13.70 -0.70
N SER A 113 -30.49 12.69 -1.48
CA SER A 113 -31.83 12.62 -2.05
C SER A 113 -32.84 11.86 -1.19
N THR A 114 -32.40 11.27 -0.07
CA THR A 114 -33.26 10.47 0.83
C THR A 114 -33.83 11.32 1.97
N THR A 115 -34.83 10.78 2.67
CA THR A 115 -35.42 11.40 3.86
C THR A 115 -34.79 10.91 5.17
N HIS A 116 -33.79 10.02 5.10
CA HIS A 116 -33.15 9.43 6.27
C HIS A 116 -32.41 10.49 7.09
N ARG A 117 -32.58 10.43 8.43
CA ARG A 117 -31.93 11.35 9.37
C ARG A 117 -30.76 10.72 10.14
N LYS A 118 -30.68 9.39 10.15
CA LYS A 118 -29.60 8.61 10.77
C LYS A 118 -29.13 7.57 9.77
N ILE A 119 -27.87 7.67 9.35
CA ILE A 119 -27.34 6.88 8.24
C ILE A 119 -25.93 6.41 8.58
N VAL A 120 -25.68 5.14 8.32
CA VAL A 120 -24.34 4.56 8.39
C VAL A 120 -23.96 4.03 7.02
N ILE A 121 -22.84 4.52 6.49
CA ILE A 121 -22.20 3.99 5.29
C ILE A 121 -21.20 2.92 5.73
N LEU A 122 -21.43 1.69 5.29
CA LEU A 122 -20.65 0.50 5.62
C LEU A 122 -19.76 0.15 4.43
N THR A 123 -18.46 0.08 4.65
CA THR A 123 -17.46 -0.24 3.61
C THR A 123 -16.43 -1.21 4.16
N ASP A 124 -15.93 -2.12 3.35
CA ASP A 124 -14.81 -2.97 3.72
C ASP A 124 -13.43 -2.33 3.48
N SER A 125 -13.41 -1.14 2.85
CA SER A 125 -12.22 -0.36 2.52
C SER A 125 -11.64 0.36 3.74
N LYS A 126 -10.94 -0.42 4.58
CA LYS A 126 -10.22 0.12 5.74
C LYS A 126 -9.23 1.22 5.34
N SER A 127 -8.54 1.04 4.23
CA SER A 127 -7.57 2.01 3.69
C SER A 127 -8.26 3.30 3.24
N GLY A 128 -9.44 3.21 2.62
CA GLY A 128 -10.27 4.36 2.25
C GLY A 128 -10.67 5.19 3.47
N LEU A 129 -11.18 4.55 4.53
CA LEU A 129 -11.56 5.27 5.76
C LEU A 129 -10.35 5.86 6.49
N GLN A 130 -9.22 5.14 6.56
CA GLN A 130 -7.97 5.67 7.12
C GLN A 130 -7.45 6.89 6.35
N HIS A 131 -7.57 6.87 5.02
CA HIS A 131 -7.22 8.01 4.19
C HIS A 131 -8.15 9.20 4.45
N LEU A 132 -9.47 8.98 4.45
CA LEU A 132 -10.48 10.01 4.72
C LEU A 132 -10.25 10.70 6.06
N ILE A 133 -10.10 9.95 7.15
CA ILE A 133 -9.90 10.53 8.48
C ILE A 133 -8.57 11.28 8.59
N GLY A 134 -7.51 10.80 7.95
CA GLY A 134 -6.22 11.48 7.90
C GLY A 134 -6.32 12.84 7.19
N CYS A 135 -7.06 12.90 6.08
CA CYS A 135 -7.27 14.14 5.32
C CYS A 135 -8.20 15.11 6.07
N ALA A 136 -9.27 14.61 6.67
CA ALA A 136 -10.19 15.41 7.47
C ALA A 136 -9.51 16.12 8.66
N ARG A 137 -8.48 15.48 9.23
CA ARG A 137 -7.63 16.03 10.30
C ARG A 137 -6.53 16.97 9.80
N GLY A 138 -6.32 17.06 8.49
CA GLY A 138 -5.20 17.81 7.90
C GLY A 138 -3.83 17.12 8.06
N ASN A 139 -3.81 15.82 8.38
CA ASN A 139 -2.58 15.04 8.53
C ASN A 139 -2.10 14.42 7.20
N SER A 140 -2.97 14.39 6.19
CA SER A 140 -2.71 13.79 4.88
C SER A 140 -3.21 14.70 3.77
N VAL A 141 -2.53 14.66 2.63
CA VAL A 141 -3.01 15.30 1.39
C VAL A 141 -4.09 14.39 0.79
N GLY A 142 -5.31 14.90 0.69
CA GLY A 142 -6.45 14.19 0.10
C GLY A 142 -6.50 14.28 -1.42
N ARG A 143 -7.38 13.49 -2.00
CA ARG A 143 -7.75 13.52 -3.43
C ARG A 143 -9.06 14.29 -3.61
N ASN A 144 -9.47 14.53 -4.86
CA ASN A 144 -10.70 15.26 -5.15
C ASN A 144 -11.93 14.62 -4.48
N GLU A 145 -12.05 13.29 -4.58
CA GLU A 145 -13.14 12.52 -3.97
C GLU A 145 -13.14 12.69 -2.45
N THR A 146 -11.96 12.70 -1.82
CA THR A 146 -11.81 12.86 -0.38
C THR A 146 -12.38 14.19 0.11
N TYR A 147 -12.01 15.30 -0.54
CA TYR A 147 -12.50 16.62 -0.15
C TYR A 147 -13.99 16.79 -0.40
N LEU A 148 -14.49 16.23 -1.49
CA LEU A 148 -15.92 16.22 -1.80
C LEU A 148 -16.71 15.39 -0.77
N ILE A 149 -16.25 14.21 -0.39
CA ILE A 149 -16.86 13.38 0.68
C ILE A 149 -16.94 14.17 1.98
N ILE A 150 -15.81 14.75 2.41
CA ILE A 150 -15.73 15.56 3.64
C ILE A 150 -16.72 16.72 3.59
N LYS A 151 -16.78 17.44 2.45
CA LYS A 151 -17.69 18.57 2.24
C LYS A 151 -19.16 18.14 2.30
N CYS A 152 -19.52 17.03 1.67
CA CYS A 152 -20.90 16.52 1.67
C CYS A 152 -21.31 16.01 3.06
N ILE A 153 -20.44 15.28 3.77
CA ILE A 153 -20.68 14.89 5.17
C ILE A 153 -20.92 16.13 6.05
N HIS A 154 -20.09 17.16 5.89
CA HIS A 154 -20.28 18.43 6.59
C HIS A 154 -21.65 19.05 6.34
N ARG A 155 -22.07 19.09 5.07
CA ARG A 155 -23.37 19.64 4.67
C ARG A 155 -24.52 18.83 5.27
N LEU A 156 -24.46 17.50 5.21
CA LEU A 156 -25.45 16.61 5.81
C LEU A 156 -25.59 16.84 7.32
N ILE A 157 -24.47 16.92 8.05
CA ILE A 157 -24.48 17.17 9.50
C ILE A 157 -25.07 18.55 9.82
N ARG A 158 -24.72 19.59 9.04
CA ARG A 158 -25.31 20.93 9.21
C ARG A 158 -26.82 20.95 8.96
N ASN A 159 -27.32 20.04 8.13
CA ASN A 159 -28.75 19.87 7.85
C ASN A 159 -29.46 18.95 8.86
N GLY A 160 -28.79 18.58 9.95
CA GLY A 160 -29.35 17.74 11.02
C GLY A 160 -29.43 16.25 10.68
N VAL A 161 -28.61 15.78 9.74
CA VAL A 161 -28.46 14.35 9.44
C VAL A 161 -27.27 13.79 10.22
N GLU A 162 -27.50 12.74 10.99
CA GLU A 162 -26.43 11.98 11.63
C GLU A 162 -25.85 10.98 10.63
N VAL A 163 -24.63 11.23 10.18
CA VAL A 163 -23.92 10.39 9.20
C VAL A 163 -22.71 9.74 9.87
N ARG A 164 -22.55 8.44 9.67
CA ARG A 164 -21.39 7.65 10.11
C ARG A 164 -20.81 6.89 8.93
N LEU A 165 -19.48 6.75 8.88
CA LEU A 165 -18.77 5.83 8.00
C LEU A 165 -18.13 4.77 8.87
N GLN A 166 -18.49 3.51 8.65
CA GLN A 166 -18.05 2.38 9.46
C GLN A 166 -17.39 1.33 8.59
N TRP A 167 -16.19 0.91 9.00
CA TRP A 167 -15.52 -0.22 8.37
C TRP A 167 -16.13 -1.54 8.82
N ILE A 168 -16.32 -2.47 7.88
CA ILE A 168 -16.74 -3.85 8.11
C ILE A 168 -15.75 -4.86 7.48
N PRO A 169 -15.67 -6.10 7.99
CA PRO A 169 -14.89 -7.15 7.34
C PRO A 169 -15.51 -7.56 5.99
N SER A 170 -14.67 -7.68 4.96
CA SER A 170 -15.03 -8.26 3.67
C SER A 170 -15.16 -9.79 3.73
N HIS A 171 -15.98 -10.35 2.84
CA HIS A 171 -16.11 -11.80 2.57
C HIS A 171 -16.34 -12.68 3.81
N VAL A 172 -17.13 -12.18 4.77
CA VAL A 172 -17.57 -12.97 5.92
C VAL A 172 -19.07 -13.29 5.87
N GLY A 173 -19.76 -12.98 4.77
CA GLY A 173 -21.16 -13.29 4.58
C GLY A 173 -22.12 -12.29 5.23
N ILE A 174 -21.71 -11.02 5.35
CA ILE A 174 -22.62 -9.92 5.72
C ILE A 174 -23.42 -9.56 4.47
N MET A 175 -24.72 -9.86 4.49
CA MET A 175 -25.56 -9.86 3.29
C MET A 175 -25.50 -8.55 2.49
N GLY A 176 -25.66 -7.39 3.13
CA GLY A 176 -25.59 -6.10 2.44
C GLY A 176 -24.23 -5.82 1.79
N ASN A 177 -23.13 -6.30 2.37
CA ASN A 177 -21.80 -6.17 1.79
C ASN A 177 -21.62 -7.09 0.58
N GLU A 178 -22.07 -8.34 0.67
CA GLU A 178 -22.00 -9.28 -0.47
C GLU A 178 -22.86 -8.79 -1.65
N ILE A 179 -23.99 -8.12 -1.38
CA ILE A 179 -24.81 -7.47 -2.43
C ILE A 179 -24.05 -6.30 -3.07
N ALA A 180 -23.43 -5.43 -2.25
CA ALA A 180 -22.65 -4.31 -2.78
C ALA A 180 -21.45 -4.79 -3.63
N ASP A 181 -20.71 -5.81 -3.18
CA ASP A 181 -19.60 -6.44 -3.92
C ASP A 181 -20.08 -7.03 -5.26
N SER A 182 -21.18 -7.77 -5.23
CA SER A 182 -21.80 -8.30 -6.46
C SER A 182 -22.18 -7.18 -7.44
N LEU A 183 -22.82 -6.11 -6.95
CA LEU A 183 -23.18 -4.96 -7.78
C LEU A 183 -21.96 -4.25 -8.35
N ALA A 184 -20.89 -4.08 -7.57
CA ALA A 184 -19.65 -3.45 -8.00
C ALA A 184 -18.95 -4.29 -9.09
N PHE A 185 -18.95 -5.62 -8.95
CA PHE A 185 -18.45 -6.53 -9.98
C PHE A 185 -19.28 -6.48 -11.26
N GLU A 186 -20.62 -6.50 -11.14
CA GLU A 186 -21.52 -6.36 -12.29
C GLU A 186 -21.31 -5.02 -13.03
N ALA A 187 -21.02 -3.95 -12.28
CA ALA A 187 -20.78 -2.62 -12.81
C ALA A 187 -19.69 -2.58 -13.90
N LEU A 188 -18.71 -3.49 -13.84
CA LEU A 188 -17.66 -3.63 -14.87
C LEU A 188 -18.26 -3.83 -16.27
N LYS A 189 -19.40 -4.53 -16.37
CA LYS A 189 -20.08 -4.85 -17.64
C LYS A 189 -21.20 -3.86 -17.94
N ASN A 190 -22.10 -3.64 -16.99
CA ASN A 190 -23.37 -2.93 -17.21
C ASN A 190 -23.62 -1.78 -16.21
N GLY A 191 -22.58 -1.26 -15.57
CA GLY A 191 -22.69 -0.08 -14.71
C GLY A 191 -22.93 1.21 -15.49
N ILE A 192 -23.59 2.17 -14.83
CA ILE A 192 -23.78 3.52 -15.36
C ILE A 192 -22.39 4.15 -15.54
N PRO A 193 -22.01 4.59 -16.76
CA PRO A 193 -20.67 5.11 -16.99
C PRO A 193 -20.43 6.39 -16.18
N LEU A 194 -19.37 6.39 -15.37
CA LEU A 194 -18.98 7.52 -14.53
C LEU A 194 -17.63 8.06 -14.98
N ASP A 195 -17.61 9.36 -15.28
CA ASP A 195 -16.39 10.05 -15.72
C ASP A 195 -15.62 10.55 -14.49
N THR A 196 -14.66 9.75 -14.06
CA THR A 196 -13.81 10.05 -12.91
C THR A 196 -12.43 10.47 -13.40
N THR A 197 -11.99 11.65 -12.94
CA THR A 197 -10.66 12.16 -13.25
C THR A 197 -9.66 11.53 -12.29
N PRO A 198 -8.63 10.80 -12.78
CA PRO A 198 -7.61 10.24 -11.91
C PRO A 198 -6.85 11.34 -11.18
N HIS A 199 -6.43 11.06 -9.94
CA HIS A 199 -5.51 11.94 -9.25
C HIS A 199 -4.10 11.78 -9.87
N TYR A 200 -3.25 12.82 -9.83
CA TYR A 200 -1.89 12.73 -10.41
C TYR A 200 -1.09 11.54 -9.85
N SER A 201 -1.32 11.21 -8.56
CA SER A 201 -0.67 10.09 -7.88
C SER A 201 -1.05 8.72 -8.45
N ASP A 202 -2.21 8.62 -9.11
CA ASP A 202 -2.72 7.36 -9.67
C ASP A 202 -1.89 6.91 -10.87
N HIS A 203 -1.34 7.88 -11.61
CA HIS A 203 -0.38 7.61 -12.68
C HIS A 203 0.98 7.18 -12.15
N LEU A 204 1.36 7.56 -10.91
CA LEU A 204 2.69 7.23 -10.36
C LEU A 204 2.90 5.72 -10.25
N SER A 205 1.88 4.95 -9.89
CA SER A 205 1.99 3.49 -9.80
C SER A 205 2.30 2.87 -11.15
N LYS A 206 1.61 3.33 -12.21
CA LYS A 206 1.85 2.91 -13.58
C LYS A 206 3.25 3.31 -14.06
N VAL A 207 3.62 4.58 -13.88
CA VAL A 207 4.96 5.08 -14.25
C VAL A 207 6.07 4.33 -13.53
N LYS A 208 5.91 4.04 -12.23
CA LYS A 208 6.87 3.23 -11.46
C LYS A 208 6.99 1.81 -11.99
N MET A 209 5.88 1.22 -12.45
CA MET A 209 5.88 -0.11 -13.07
C MET A 209 6.58 -0.08 -14.43
N ASP A 210 6.25 0.90 -15.28
CA ASP A 210 6.84 1.06 -16.59
C ASP A 210 8.36 1.29 -16.50
N ASN A 211 8.80 2.17 -15.58
CA ASN A 211 10.21 2.39 -15.29
C ASN A 211 10.91 1.12 -14.80
N TYR A 212 10.25 0.32 -13.96
CA TYR A 212 10.79 -0.95 -13.51
C TYR A 212 10.93 -1.98 -14.63
N ILE A 213 9.94 -2.06 -15.53
CA ILE A 213 10.00 -2.94 -16.71
C ILE A 213 11.17 -2.53 -17.62
N GLN A 214 11.33 -1.23 -17.88
CA GLN A 214 12.46 -0.70 -18.65
C GLN A 214 13.80 -1.01 -17.97
N PHE A 215 13.90 -0.77 -16.66
CA PHE A 215 15.10 -1.10 -15.89
C PHE A 215 15.41 -2.60 -15.92
N LYS A 216 14.40 -3.46 -15.81
CA LYS A 216 14.56 -4.91 -15.92
C LYS A 216 15.09 -5.32 -17.30
N SER A 217 14.52 -4.76 -18.38
CA SER A 217 15.01 -5.02 -19.74
C SER A 217 16.46 -4.60 -19.89
N TYR A 218 16.79 -3.37 -19.46
CA TYR A 218 18.17 -2.88 -19.45
C TYR A 218 19.12 -3.78 -18.64
N PHE A 219 18.68 -4.22 -17.47
CA PHE A 219 19.43 -5.12 -16.60
C PHE A 219 19.69 -6.47 -17.29
N ASP A 220 18.67 -7.07 -17.89
CA ASP A 220 18.75 -8.33 -18.62
C ASP A 220 19.70 -8.21 -19.83
N ASP A 221 19.63 -7.11 -20.58
CA ASP A 221 20.47 -6.87 -21.75
C ASP A 221 21.93 -6.55 -21.39
N CYS A 222 22.16 -5.68 -20.40
CA CYS A 222 23.50 -5.34 -19.93
C CYS A 222 24.22 -6.59 -19.39
N SER A 223 23.48 -7.47 -18.71
CA SER A 223 23.98 -8.74 -18.15
C SER A 223 24.51 -9.73 -19.18
N LYS A 224 24.25 -9.53 -20.48
CA LYS A 224 24.83 -10.34 -21.57
C LYS A 224 26.33 -10.07 -21.77
N SER A 225 26.83 -8.91 -21.33
CA SER A 225 28.23 -8.50 -21.55
C SER A 225 28.92 -7.95 -20.31
N LYS A 226 28.18 -7.38 -19.35
CA LYS A 226 28.71 -6.74 -18.14
C LYS A 226 27.92 -7.18 -16.91
N GLY A 227 28.56 -7.24 -15.75
CA GLY A 227 27.85 -7.58 -14.51
C GLY A 227 27.29 -9.01 -14.47
N ILE A 228 27.84 -9.92 -15.29
CA ILE A 228 27.42 -11.34 -15.39
C ILE A 228 27.37 -12.00 -13.99
N TRP A 229 28.41 -11.76 -13.18
CA TRP A 229 28.43 -12.23 -11.79
C TRP A 229 27.28 -11.66 -10.95
N TYR A 230 27.00 -10.36 -11.06
CA TYR A 230 25.92 -9.76 -10.29
C TYR A 230 24.55 -10.33 -10.72
N LYS A 231 24.38 -10.63 -12.01
CA LYS A 231 23.19 -11.30 -12.54
C LYS A 231 23.01 -12.71 -11.97
N SER A 232 24.09 -13.48 -11.79
CA SER A 232 23.99 -14.84 -11.25
C SER A 232 23.55 -14.88 -9.79
N ILE A 233 23.86 -13.84 -9.01
CA ILE A 233 23.41 -13.72 -7.62
C ILE A 233 22.11 -12.90 -7.46
N VAL A 234 21.77 -12.07 -8.45
CA VAL A 234 20.53 -11.27 -8.50
C VAL A 234 19.88 -11.50 -9.86
N ASN A 235 19.14 -12.61 -9.98
CA ASN A 235 18.48 -13.00 -11.23
C ASN A 235 17.43 -11.99 -11.68
N VAL A 236 16.78 -11.28 -10.75
CA VAL A 236 15.80 -10.23 -11.03
C VAL A 236 16.20 -8.98 -10.26
N PRO A 237 16.30 -7.81 -10.91
CA PRO A 237 16.72 -6.61 -10.21
C PRO A 237 15.66 -6.24 -9.17
N PRO A 238 16.04 -6.00 -7.90
CA PRO A 238 15.05 -5.78 -6.85
C PRO A 238 14.42 -4.39 -6.99
N ARG A 239 13.11 -4.28 -6.70
CA ARG A 239 12.39 -2.99 -6.69
C ARG A 239 12.77 -2.11 -5.50
N ILE A 240 13.24 -2.73 -4.42
CA ILE A 240 13.69 -2.09 -3.19
C ILE A 240 15.11 -2.61 -2.92
N PRO A 241 16.07 -1.74 -2.59
CA PRO A 241 17.44 -2.19 -2.32
C PRO A 241 17.49 -3.18 -1.16
N TRP A 242 18.35 -4.21 -1.26
CA TRP A 242 18.48 -5.29 -0.27
C TRP A 242 18.85 -4.80 1.15
N PHE A 243 19.36 -3.58 1.27
CA PHE A 243 19.78 -2.96 2.54
C PHE A 243 18.73 -2.01 3.12
N SER A 244 17.53 -1.90 2.53
CA SER A 244 16.53 -0.91 2.96
C SER A 244 16.05 -1.07 4.40
N SER A 245 16.12 -2.29 4.94
CA SER A 245 15.75 -2.63 6.32
C SER A 245 16.94 -2.62 7.28
N LEU A 246 18.16 -2.39 6.79
CA LEU A 246 19.38 -2.45 7.58
C LEU A 246 19.82 -1.05 7.98
N ASN A 247 20.19 -0.89 9.25
CA ASN A 247 20.78 0.36 9.74
C ASN A 247 22.30 0.34 9.53
N LEU A 248 22.73 0.46 8.28
CA LEU A 248 24.14 0.45 7.89
C LEU A 248 24.63 1.86 7.58
N THR A 249 25.87 2.16 7.96
CA THR A 249 26.50 3.42 7.53
C THR A 249 26.83 3.36 6.03
N ARG A 250 27.05 4.52 5.40
CA ARG A 250 27.53 4.58 4.01
C ARG A 250 28.81 3.76 3.81
N LYS A 251 29.70 3.75 4.81
CA LYS A 251 30.96 2.99 4.76
C LYS A 251 30.69 1.49 4.68
N ASP A 252 29.79 0.99 5.53
CA ASP A 252 29.43 -0.44 5.57
C ASP A 252 28.76 -0.87 4.26
N LEU A 253 27.83 -0.04 3.74
CA LEU A 253 27.18 -0.29 2.46
C LEU A 253 28.19 -0.44 1.32
N VAL A 254 29.18 0.44 1.24
CA VAL A 254 30.23 0.36 0.21
C VAL A 254 31.04 -0.95 0.34
N ILE A 255 31.36 -1.36 1.56
CA ILE A 255 32.07 -2.63 1.81
C ILE A 255 31.21 -3.81 1.36
N CYS A 256 29.94 -3.87 1.77
CA CYS A 256 29.02 -4.94 1.37
C CYS A 256 28.81 -4.99 -0.14
N PHE A 257 28.64 -3.83 -0.81
CA PHE A 257 28.49 -3.79 -2.27
C PHE A 257 29.74 -4.30 -2.98
N ARG A 258 30.93 -3.87 -2.55
CA ARG A 258 32.20 -4.36 -3.11
C ARG A 258 32.41 -5.84 -2.85
N ALA A 259 32.04 -6.34 -1.68
CA ALA A 259 32.09 -7.77 -1.36
C ALA A 259 31.20 -8.58 -2.30
N ARG A 260 29.91 -8.22 -2.40
CA ARG A 260 28.91 -8.90 -3.26
C ARG A 260 29.29 -8.90 -4.74
N THR A 261 29.99 -7.87 -5.20
CA THR A 261 30.41 -7.73 -6.59
C THR A 261 31.85 -8.18 -6.85
N TYR A 262 32.60 -8.65 -5.85
CA TYR A 262 34.03 -8.98 -5.93
C TYR A 262 34.95 -7.81 -6.34
N HIS A 263 34.56 -6.57 -5.99
CA HIS A 263 35.33 -5.35 -6.24
C HIS A 263 36.01 -4.80 -4.97
N LEU A 264 36.25 -5.65 -3.95
CA LEU A 264 37.08 -5.27 -2.82
C LEU A 264 38.53 -5.05 -3.28
N PRO A 265 39.28 -4.12 -2.67
CA PRO A 265 40.65 -3.80 -3.06
C PRO A 265 41.66 -4.88 -2.59
N LEU A 266 41.39 -6.14 -2.88
CA LEU A 266 42.24 -7.31 -2.63
C LEU A 266 43.17 -7.57 -3.83
N ASN A 267 44.19 -8.40 -3.65
CA ASN A 267 45.23 -8.61 -4.66
C ASN A 267 44.65 -9.12 -5.99
N LYS A 268 43.66 -10.03 -5.99
CA LYS A 268 42.99 -10.46 -7.23
C LYS A 268 42.38 -9.29 -8.00
N PHE A 269 41.64 -8.41 -7.32
CA PHE A 269 41.00 -7.26 -7.97
C PHE A 269 42.04 -6.24 -8.44
N LYS A 270 43.07 -5.96 -7.63
CA LYS A 270 44.18 -5.06 -8.00
C LYS A 270 44.95 -5.59 -9.21
N PHE A 271 45.17 -6.89 -9.30
CA PHE A 271 45.79 -7.55 -10.45
C PHE A 271 44.97 -7.39 -11.73
N ILE A 272 43.65 -7.64 -11.67
CA ILE A 272 42.73 -7.40 -12.80
C ILE A 272 42.77 -5.93 -13.26
N MET A 273 42.89 -5.00 -12.30
CA MET A 273 43.02 -3.57 -12.57
C MET A 273 44.43 -3.12 -12.97
N LYS A 274 45.38 -4.05 -13.16
CA LYS A 274 46.79 -3.79 -13.49
C LYS A 274 47.50 -2.85 -12.49
N LYS A 275 47.14 -2.96 -11.21
CA LYS A 275 47.75 -2.21 -10.10
C LYS A 275 48.69 -3.07 -9.24
N ARG A 276 48.80 -4.36 -9.56
CA ARG A 276 49.67 -5.35 -8.91
C ARG A 276 49.99 -6.44 -9.94
N ASP A 277 51.18 -7.02 -9.87
CA ASP A 277 51.64 -8.03 -10.83
C ASP A 277 51.30 -9.47 -10.41
N ASP A 278 50.91 -9.68 -9.14
CA ASP A 278 50.57 -10.99 -8.58
C ASP A 278 49.22 -10.93 -7.82
N PRO A 279 48.23 -11.78 -8.15
CA PRO A 279 46.94 -11.83 -7.46
C PRO A 279 46.98 -12.56 -6.11
N ASN A 280 48.10 -13.17 -5.72
CA ASN A 280 48.17 -14.04 -4.56
C ASN A 280 48.34 -13.29 -3.22
N CYS A 281 47.88 -13.95 -2.15
CA CYS A 281 48.10 -13.56 -0.77
C CYS A 281 49.57 -13.80 -0.41
N GLU A 282 50.21 -12.82 0.23
CA GLU A 282 51.64 -12.84 0.55
C GLU A 282 52.04 -13.94 1.54
N ARG A 283 51.09 -14.47 2.34
CA ARG A 283 51.38 -15.45 3.39
C ARG A 283 51.04 -16.89 3.04
N CYS A 284 50.03 -17.12 2.21
CA CYS A 284 49.59 -18.47 1.85
C CYS A 284 49.63 -18.76 0.34
N SER A 285 50.07 -17.79 -0.47
CA SER A 285 50.28 -17.92 -1.91
C SER A 285 49.06 -18.39 -2.72
N ARG A 286 47.85 -18.23 -2.17
CA ARG A 286 46.57 -18.46 -2.86
C ARG A 286 46.04 -17.14 -3.40
N VAL A 287 45.24 -17.18 -4.46
CA VAL A 287 44.58 -15.99 -5.01
C VAL A 287 43.76 -15.28 -3.92
N GLU A 288 44.05 -14.00 -3.69
CA GLU A 288 43.40 -13.23 -2.64
C GLU A 288 42.11 -12.57 -3.18
N ASP A 289 40.98 -13.23 -2.96
CA ASP A 289 39.65 -12.67 -3.17
C ASP A 289 38.79 -12.67 -1.90
N PHE A 290 37.53 -12.25 -2.04
CA PHE A 290 36.65 -12.08 -0.88
C PHE A 290 36.41 -13.40 -0.13
N LEU A 291 36.19 -14.50 -0.85
CA LEU A 291 36.01 -15.81 -0.23
C LEU A 291 37.30 -16.26 0.45
N HIS A 292 38.45 -16.08 -0.20
CA HIS A 292 39.73 -16.35 0.43
C HIS A 292 39.89 -15.54 1.73
N LEU A 293 39.65 -14.22 1.69
CA LEU A 293 39.80 -13.32 2.83
C LEU A 293 38.93 -13.76 4.02
N VAL A 294 37.65 -14.07 3.75
CA VAL A 294 36.64 -14.32 4.79
C VAL A 294 36.64 -15.78 5.25
N LEU A 295 36.90 -16.76 4.38
CA LEU A 295 36.69 -18.18 4.69
C LEU A 295 37.99 -18.99 4.79
N GLU A 296 39.08 -18.59 4.13
CA GLU A 296 40.25 -19.47 3.96
C GLU A 296 41.57 -18.90 4.49
N CYS A 297 41.75 -17.58 4.48
CA CYS A 297 43.04 -16.95 4.68
C CYS A 297 43.56 -17.18 6.10
N LYS A 298 44.76 -17.75 6.25
CA LYS A 298 45.37 -17.97 7.56
C LYS A 298 45.61 -16.69 8.35
N ILE A 299 45.74 -15.54 7.68
CA ILE A 299 45.92 -14.24 8.34
C ILE A 299 44.67 -13.86 9.15
N ASN A 300 43.48 -14.19 8.63
CA ASN A 300 42.20 -13.77 9.21
C ASN A 300 41.52 -14.91 9.99
N GLU A 301 42.25 -15.93 10.41
CA GLU A 301 41.67 -17.09 11.11
C GLU A 301 41.01 -16.68 12.42
N GLN A 302 41.70 -15.93 13.28
CA GLN A 302 41.16 -15.48 14.57
C GLN A 302 39.93 -14.56 14.40
N PRO A 303 39.99 -13.46 13.60
CA PRO A 303 38.82 -12.64 13.34
C PRO A 303 37.64 -13.39 12.69
N ARG A 304 37.92 -14.42 11.87
CA ARG A 304 36.86 -15.27 11.30
C ARG A 304 36.18 -16.12 12.36
N LEU A 305 36.95 -16.72 13.27
CA LEU A 305 36.41 -17.52 14.36
C LEU A 305 35.51 -16.67 15.27
N GLU A 306 35.92 -15.44 15.59
CA GLU A 306 35.10 -14.46 16.32
C GLU A 306 33.80 -14.11 15.55
N LEU A 307 33.90 -13.86 14.24
CA LEU A 307 32.73 -13.57 13.40
C LEU A 307 31.75 -14.74 13.33
N LEU A 308 32.26 -15.97 13.22
CA LEU A 308 31.45 -17.20 13.13
C LEU A 308 30.87 -17.63 14.49
N SER A 309 31.46 -17.21 15.61
CA SER A 309 30.85 -17.43 16.93
C SER A 309 29.71 -16.46 17.22
N ASP A 310 29.81 -15.22 16.71
CA ASP A 310 28.81 -14.17 16.93
C ASP A 310 27.63 -14.25 15.94
N SER A 311 27.88 -14.73 14.73
CA SER A 311 26.84 -14.98 13.74
C SER A 311 26.36 -16.42 13.86
N GLN A 312 25.05 -16.66 13.96
CA GLN A 312 24.47 -18.00 13.77
C GLN A 312 24.57 -18.48 12.30
N CYS A 313 25.60 -18.02 11.57
CA CYS A 313 25.83 -18.32 10.17
C CYS A 313 26.98 -19.32 10.05
N SER A 314 26.76 -20.32 9.22
CA SER A 314 27.76 -21.26 8.79
C SER A 314 28.57 -20.70 7.61
N ALA A 315 29.78 -21.23 7.38
CA ALA A 315 30.57 -20.89 6.19
C ALA A 315 29.82 -21.15 4.85
N ARG A 316 28.75 -21.97 4.86
CA ARG A 316 27.90 -22.24 3.71
C ARG A 316 26.96 -21.08 3.37
N ASP A 317 26.66 -20.20 4.32
CA ASP A 317 25.75 -19.05 4.11
C ASP A 317 26.40 -17.90 3.32
N PHE A 318 27.71 -18.02 3.04
CA PHE A 318 28.50 -17.08 2.25
C PHE A 318 28.75 -17.52 0.78
N LEU A 319 28.34 -18.74 0.42
CA LEU A 319 28.46 -19.35 -0.92
C LEU A 319 27.11 -19.31 -1.65
#